data_AF-A0A931TT79-F1
#
_entry.id   AF-A0A931TT79-F1
#
_cell.length_a   1.000
_cell.length_b   1.000
_cell.length_c   1.000
_cell.angle_alpha   90.00
_cell.angle_beta   90.00
_cell.angle_gamma   90.00
#
_symmetry.space_group_name_H-M   'P 1'
#
loop_
_entity.id
_entity.type
_entity.pdbx_description
1 polymer ?
#
loop_
_entity_poly.entity_id
_entity_poly.type
_entity_poly.pdbx_seq_one_letter_code
_entity_poly.pdbx_strand_id
1 'polypeptide(L)'
;MKIIQFPPLFYLLLFGVLFSCKNEDKSCTSCNQEVNVNNADSIETNNSLEQSISESKVEKKSVEQVENLKKIEKKYGEQWDFCTCVIANDSINKAFSKNVSDKNAEKLMARWEYVEIKCKEFLTQPNTTPEERALHEKKVKKCLRNKR
;
A
#
# COMPACT_ATOMS: atom_id res chain seq x y z
N MET A 1 43.20 -8.89 -29.71
CA MET A 1 42.75 -8.39 -28.40
C MET A 1 42.74 -6.87 -28.49
N LYS A 2 41.56 -6.24 -28.68
CA LYS A 2 41.42 -4.78 -28.78
C LYS A 2 41.05 -4.24 -27.40
N ILE A 3 41.93 -3.42 -26.83
CA ILE A 3 41.69 -2.72 -25.57
C ILE A 3 40.73 -1.58 -25.89
N ILE A 4 39.53 -1.62 -25.29
CA ILE A 4 38.52 -0.57 -25.40
C ILE A 4 38.97 0.55 -24.46
N GLN A 5 39.41 1.66 -25.04
CA GLN A 5 39.84 2.86 -24.32
C GLN A 5 38.61 3.73 -24.09
N PHE A 6 38.05 3.70 -22.88
CA PHE A 6 36.94 4.57 -22.49
C PHE A 6 37.45 6.01 -22.18
N PRO A 7 36.72 7.06 -22.61
CA PRO A 7 37.16 8.45 -22.47
C PRO A 7 37.13 8.94 -21.00
N PRO A 8 38.01 9.90 -20.62
CA PRO A 8 38.26 10.31 -19.23
C PRO A 8 37.12 11.07 -18.54
N LEU A 9 35.97 11.25 -19.19
CA LEU A 9 34.83 11.99 -18.66
C LEU A 9 33.95 11.18 -17.69
N PHE A 10 34.15 9.86 -17.59
CA PHE A 10 33.30 8.99 -16.77
C PHE A 10 33.70 8.94 -15.28
N TYR A 11 34.88 9.46 -14.90
CA TYR A 11 35.40 9.36 -13.53
C TYR A 11 34.91 10.46 -12.56
N LEU A 12 34.08 11.40 -13.02
CA LEU A 12 33.64 12.56 -12.20
C LEU A 12 32.34 12.35 -11.40
N LEU A 13 31.71 11.17 -11.44
CA LEU A 13 30.50 10.87 -10.67
C LEU A 13 30.75 10.14 -9.34
N LEU A 14 32.01 10.06 -8.89
CA LEU A 14 32.40 9.27 -7.70
C LEU A 14 32.72 10.10 -6.44
N PHE A 15 32.53 11.43 -6.46
CA PHE A 15 32.73 12.30 -5.31
C PHE A 15 31.49 13.16 -5.06
N GLY A 16 30.62 12.75 -4.15
CA GLY A 16 29.52 13.64 -3.75
C GLY A 16 28.35 13.05 -2.96
N VAL A 17 28.58 12.23 -1.93
CA VAL A 17 27.55 12.03 -0.90
C VAL A 17 28.17 11.70 0.47
N LEU A 18 28.58 12.74 1.19
CA LEU A 18 28.68 12.72 2.65
C LEU A 18 27.66 13.72 3.21
N PHE A 19 26.39 13.34 3.22
CA PHE A 19 25.38 14.00 4.05
C PHE A 19 25.39 13.32 5.42
N SER A 20 25.93 14.03 6.41
CA SER A 20 25.86 13.69 7.82
C SER A 20 24.52 14.20 8.37
N CYS A 21 23.57 13.30 8.64
CA CYS A 21 22.39 13.63 9.44
C CYS A 21 22.71 13.32 10.91
N LYS A 22 23.05 14.35 11.69
CA LYS A 22 23.02 14.34 13.14
C LYS A 22 21.63 14.82 13.56
N ASN A 23 20.81 13.98 14.19
CA ASN A 23 19.63 14.44 14.91
C ASN A 23 19.56 13.74 16.27
N GLU A 24 19.49 14.58 17.29
CA GLU A 24 19.44 14.25 18.71
C GLU A 24 18.01 13.82 19.11
N ASP A 25 17.93 12.80 19.95
CA ASP A 25 16.70 12.27 20.52
C ASP A 25 15.99 13.33 21.37
N LYS A 26 14.70 13.58 21.07
CA LYS A 26 13.79 14.24 22.02
C LYS A 26 12.58 13.35 22.30
N SER A 27 12.55 12.87 23.55
CA SER A 27 11.49 12.15 24.23
C SER A 27 10.11 12.80 24.05
N CYS A 28 9.15 12.07 23.50
CA CYS A 28 7.73 12.44 23.56
C CYS A 28 7.07 11.78 24.76
N THR A 29 6.88 12.56 25.83
CA THR A 29 6.00 12.21 26.95
C THR A 29 4.57 12.64 26.61
N SER A 30 3.68 11.64 26.44
CA SER A 30 2.21 11.68 26.58
C SER A 30 1.43 12.82 25.90
N CYS A 31 0.68 12.48 24.85
CA CYS A 31 -0.53 13.23 24.46
C CYS A 31 -1.69 12.24 24.24
N ASN A 32 -2.32 11.79 25.33
CA ASN A 32 -3.69 11.29 25.29
C ASN A 32 -4.62 12.50 25.22
N GLN A 33 -5.46 12.59 24.19
CA GLN A 33 -6.69 13.36 24.28
C GLN A 33 -7.79 12.67 23.48
N GLU A 34 -8.70 12.04 24.22
CA GLU A 34 -10.01 11.62 23.76
C GLU A 34 -10.87 12.87 23.58
N VAL A 35 -11.45 13.05 22.39
CA VAL A 35 -12.49 14.07 22.16
C VAL A 35 -13.78 13.34 21.81
N ASN A 36 -14.69 13.37 22.77
CA ASN A 36 -16.08 12.93 22.68
C ASN A 36 -16.93 14.15 22.28
N VAL A 37 -17.63 14.09 21.15
CA VAL A 37 -18.67 15.06 20.80
C VAL A 37 -19.88 14.31 20.26
N ASN A 38 -20.89 14.20 21.11
CA ASN A 38 -22.27 13.96 20.74
C ASN A 38 -22.89 15.29 20.28
N ASN A 39 -23.59 15.31 19.14
CA ASN A 39 -25.02 15.64 19.11
C ASN A 39 -25.57 15.68 17.67
N ALA A 40 -26.85 15.31 17.62
CA ALA A 40 -27.76 15.22 16.49
C ALA A 40 -27.92 16.51 15.68
N ASP A 41 -28.19 16.38 14.37
CA ASP A 41 -29.51 16.76 13.82
C ASP A 41 -29.73 16.15 12.43
N SER A 42 -30.99 15.89 12.16
CA SER A 42 -31.65 15.24 11.05
C SER A 42 -31.62 16.02 9.72
N ILE A 43 -31.32 15.33 8.60
CA ILE A 43 -31.87 15.66 7.28
C ILE A 43 -32.16 14.37 6.52
N GLU A 44 -33.44 14.18 6.24
CA GLU A 44 -34.03 13.17 5.38
C GLU A 44 -33.65 13.47 3.92
N THR A 45 -33.08 12.50 3.19
CA THR A 45 -33.10 12.52 1.73
C THR A 45 -33.01 11.10 1.20
N ASN A 46 -34.14 10.66 0.66
CA ASN A 46 -34.30 9.39 -0.04
C ASN A 46 -33.42 9.37 -1.30
N ASN A 47 -32.50 8.42 -1.39
CA ASN A 47 -32.24 7.76 -2.67
C ASN A 47 -31.64 6.37 -2.44
N SER A 48 -32.40 5.40 -2.93
CA SER A 48 -32.11 3.97 -2.96
C SER A 48 -30.78 3.70 -3.67
N LEU A 49 -29.81 3.17 -2.93
CA LEU A 49 -28.78 2.31 -3.49
C LEU A 49 -28.21 1.40 -2.39
N GLU A 50 -29.08 0.58 -1.81
CA GLU A 50 -28.63 -0.64 -1.15
C GLU A 50 -28.47 -1.72 -2.22
N GLN A 51 -27.24 -2.14 -2.51
CA GLN A 51 -26.90 -3.55 -2.33
C GLN A 51 -25.37 -3.76 -2.28
N SER A 52 -24.93 -4.42 -1.20
CA SER A 52 -23.61 -5.01 -0.92
C SER A 52 -22.45 -4.06 -0.58
N ILE A 53 -22.49 -3.48 0.62
CA ILE A 53 -21.27 -3.09 1.34
C ILE A 53 -21.18 -4.01 2.55
N SER A 54 -20.27 -4.99 2.49
CA SER A 54 -19.91 -5.82 3.62
C SER A 54 -19.24 -4.97 4.71
N GLU A 55 -19.60 -5.26 5.95
CA GLU A 55 -19.34 -4.43 7.12
C GLU A 55 -17.85 -4.27 7.44
N SER A 56 -17.33 -3.07 7.18
CA SER A 56 -16.21 -2.48 7.91
C SER A 56 -16.35 -0.98 7.77
N LYS A 57 -16.63 -0.26 8.88
CA LYS A 57 -16.68 1.20 9.04
C LYS A 57 -16.06 1.94 7.84
N VAL A 58 -16.87 2.23 6.83
CA VAL A 58 -16.39 2.70 5.53
C VAL A 58 -15.91 4.13 5.70
N GLU A 59 -14.59 4.30 5.64
CA GLU A 59 -13.95 5.59 5.42
C GLU A 59 -14.54 6.13 4.11
N LYS A 60 -15.35 7.20 4.20
CA LYS A 60 -16.04 7.76 3.03
C LYS A 60 -14.98 8.16 2.00
N LYS A 61 -14.98 7.47 0.85
CA LYS A 61 -14.13 7.86 -0.29
C LYS A 61 -14.55 9.23 -0.80
N SER A 62 -13.57 10.05 -1.16
CA SER A 62 -13.80 11.27 -1.92
C SER A 62 -14.33 10.93 -3.33
N VAL A 63 -15.00 11.88 -3.97
CA VAL A 63 -15.47 11.74 -5.35
C VAL A 63 -14.31 11.36 -6.29
N GLU A 64 -13.15 11.99 -6.10
CA GLU A 64 -11.94 11.69 -6.87
C GLU A 64 -11.47 10.24 -6.68
N GLN A 65 -11.48 9.71 -5.44
CA GLN A 65 -11.12 8.32 -5.17
C GLN A 65 -12.09 7.32 -5.82
N VAL A 66 -13.37 7.67 -5.91
CA VAL A 66 -14.38 6.85 -6.61
C VAL A 66 -14.14 6.86 -8.11
N GLU A 67 -13.88 8.02 -8.70
CA GLU A 67 -13.58 8.13 -10.14
C GLU A 67 -12.29 7.41 -10.52
N ASN A 68 -11.25 7.51 -9.69
CA ASN A 68 -10.00 6.81 -9.90
C ASN A 68 -10.19 5.29 -9.80
N LEU A 69 -10.99 4.80 -8.83
CA LEU A 69 -11.36 3.39 -8.76
C LEU A 69 -12.05 2.91 -10.04
N LYS A 70 -13.03 3.67 -10.56
CA LYS A 70 -13.71 3.32 -11.83
C LYS A 70 -12.74 3.23 -13.01
N LYS A 71 -11.75 4.13 -13.10
CA LYS A 71 -10.71 4.09 -14.14
C LYS A 71 -9.83 2.84 -14.02
N ILE A 72 -9.46 2.48 -12.79
CA ILE A 72 -8.68 1.28 -12.49
C ILE A 72 -9.47 0.03 -12.87
N GLU A 73 -10.73 -0.07 -12.46
CA GLU A 73 -11.61 -1.22 -12.76
C GLU A 73 -11.85 -1.38 -14.26
N LYS A 74 -12.04 -0.27 -14.98
CA LYS A 74 -12.17 -0.30 -16.45
C LYS A 74 -10.93 -0.89 -17.14
N LYS A 75 -9.73 -0.68 -16.58
CA LYS A 75 -8.46 -1.11 -17.18
C LYS A 75 -8.00 -2.50 -16.72
N TYR A 76 -8.20 -2.82 -15.44
CA TYR A 76 -7.63 -4.01 -14.79
C TYR A 76 -8.70 -5.00 -14.29
N GLY A 77 -9.98 -4.67 -14.46
CA GLY A 77 -11.11 -5.43 -13.93
C GLY A 77 -11.37 -5.17 -12.46
N GLU A 78 -12.34 -5.91 -11.91
CA GLU A 78 -12.73 -5.85 -10.50
C GLU A 78 -11.51 -5.93 -9.56
N GLN A 79 -11.44 -4.98 -8.62
CA GLN A 79 -10.38 -4.87 -7.63
C GLN A 79 -10.77 -5.61 -6.35
N TRP A 80 -9.78 -6.20 -5.69
CA TRP A 80 -9.97 -6.84 -4.39
C TRP A 80 -9.96 -5.83 -3.26
N ASP A 81 -10.53 -6.21 -2.13
CA ASP A 81 -10.43 -5.42 -0.91
C ASP A 81 -9.00 -5.42 -0.33
N PHE A 82 -8.78 -4.48 0.59
CA PHE A 82 -7.46 -4.25 1.18
C PHE A 82 -6.90 -5.50 1.86
N CYS A 83 -7.70 -6.18 2.69
CA CYS A 83 -7.19 -7.33 3.44
C CYS A 83 -6.92 -8.54 2.54
N THR A 84 -7.73 -8.78 1.52
CA THR A 84 -7.50 -9.83 0.51
C THR A 84 -6.16 -9.61 -0.19
N CYS A 85 -5.90 -8.36 -0.61
CA CYS A 85 -4.61 -7.97 -1.19
C CYS A 85 -3.43 -8.18 -0.24
N VAL A 86 -3.55 -7.77 1.03
CA VAL A 86 -2.51 -7.96 2.04
C VAL A 86 -2.21 -9.45 2.26
N ILE A 87 -3.25 -10.26 2.39
CA ILE A 87 -3.12 -11.71 2.67
C ILE A 87 -2.49 -12.45 1.48
N ALA A 88 -2.88 -12.09 0.25
CA ALA A 88 -2.34 -12.68 -0.96
C ALA A 88 -0.85 -12.33 -1.15
N ASN A 89 -0.49 -11.06 -0.97
CA ASN A 89 0.91 -10.62 -1.05
C ASN A 89 1.77 -11.24 0.05
N ASP A 90 1.29 -11.31 1.30
CA ASP A 90 1.97 -12.03 2.39
C ASP A 90 2.22 -13.51 2.04
N SER A 91 1.23 -14.17 1.42
CA SER A 91 1.37 -15.56 0.98
C SER A 91 2.43 -15.73 -0.11
N ILE A 92 2.51 -14.81 -1.06
CA ILE A 92 3.51 -14.83 -2.14
C ILE A 92 4.91 -14.59 -1.55
N ASN A 93 5.06 -13.58 -0.70
CA ASN A 93 6.34 -13.26 -0.05
C ASN A 93 6.87 -14.44 0.78
N LYS A 94 6.00 -15.12 1.53
CA LYS A 94 6.34 -16.34 2.28
C LYS A 94 6.70 -17.53 1.40
N ALA A 95 6.21 -17.58 0.17
CA ALA A 95 6.59 -18.60 -0.78
C ALA A 95 7.98 -18.31 -1.36
N PHE A 96 8.28 -17.05 -1.70
CA PHE A 96 9.61 -16.63 -2.15
C PHE A 96 10.69 -16.73 -1.07
N SER A 97 10.34 -16.61 0.21
CA SER A 97 11.29 -16.77 1.31
C SER A 97 11.75 -18.22 1.54
N LYS A 98 11.23 -19.18 0.76
CA LYS A 98 11.63 -20.60 0.79
C LYS A 98 12.52 -20.91 -0.42
N ASN A 99 13.24 -22.02 -0.38
CA ASN A 99 13.92 -22.52 -1.58
C ASN A 99 12.85 -22.96 -2.60
N VAL A 100 12.69 -22.17 -3.67
CA VAL A 100 11.73 -22.43 -4.75
C VAL A 100 12.48 -22.96 -5.96
N SER A 101 12.02 -24.06 -6.57
CA SER A 101 12.55 -24.53 -7.86
C SER A 101 12.13 -23.60 -9.00
N ASP A 102 12.89 -23.57 -10.10
CA ASP A 102 12.63 -22.68 -11.24
C ASP A 102 11.19 -22.77 -11.77
N LYS A 103 10.67 -23.99 -11.92
CA LYS A 103 9.28 -24.23 -12.35
C LYS A 103 8.24 -23.67 -11.38
N ASN A 104 8.55 -23.65 -10.08
CA ASN A 104 7.66 -23.07 -9.07
C ASN A 104 7.85 -21.56 -8.96
N ALA A 105 9.03 -21.04 -9.25
CA ALA A 105 9.30 -19.60 -9.31
C ALA A 105 8.50 -18.94 -10.43
N GLU A 106 8.44 -19.53 -11.62
CA GLU A 106 7.62 -19.04 -12.74
C GLU A 106 6.14 -18.96 -12.37
N LYS A 107 5.59 -20.02 -11.76
CA LYS A 107 4.21 -20.03 -11.26
C LYS A 107 3.96 -18.95 -10.20
N LEU A 108 4.95 -18.71 -9.34
CA LEU A 108 4.84 -17.72 -8.28
C LEU A 108 4.90 -16.29 -8.82
N MET A 109 5.71 -16.05 -9.86
CA MET A 109 5.72 -14.78 -10.61
C MET A 109 4.39 -14.52 -11.31
N ALA A 110 3.85 -15.51 -12.03
CA ALA A 110 2.52 -15.38 -12.66
C ALA A 110 1.41 -15.10 -11.63
N ARG A 111 1.48 -15.74 -10.46
CA ARG A 111 0.57 -15.45 -9.34
C ARG A 111 0.74 -14.01 -8.83
N TRP A 112 1.99 -13.54 -8.72
CA TRP A 112 2.28 -12.19 -8.28
C TRP A 112 1.70 -11.15 -9.24
N GLU A 113 1.89 -11.32 -10.55
CA GLU A 113 1.31 -10.44 -11.58
C GLU A 113 -0.23 -10.40 -11.49
N TYR A 114 -0.87 -11.55 -11.33
CA TYR A 114 -2.32 -11.61 -11.16
C TYR A 114 -2.81 -10.85 -9.92
N VAL A 115 -2.12 -11.04 -8.78
CA VAL A 115 -2.43 -10.30 -7.54
C VAL A 115 -2.19 -8.81 -7.72
N GLU A 116 -1.13 -8.41 -8.42
CA GLU A 116 -0.83 -7.00 -8.68
C GLU A 116 -1.94 -6.34 -9.51
N ILE A 117 -2.49 -7.01 -10.52
CA ILE A 117 -3.62 -6.55 -11.34
C ILE A 117 -4.88 -6.35 -10.47
N LYS A 118 -5.12 -7.25 -9.52
CA LYS A 118 -6.29 -7.21 -8.62
C LYS A 118 -6.17 -6.18 -7.49
N CYS A 119 -4.97 -5.70 -7.22
CA CYS A 119 -4.67 -4.82 -6.08
C CYS A 119 -4.21 -3.41 -6.50
N LYS A 120 -4.45 -3.03 -7.76
CA LYS A 120 -3.99 -1.75 -8.32
C LYS A 120 -4.54 -0.54 -7.58
N GLU A 121 -5.74 -0.63 -7.02
CA GLU A 121 -6.31 0.45 -6.21
C GLU A 121 -5.34 0.96 -5.14
N PHE A 122 -4.76 0.03 -4.37
CA PHE A 122 -3.91 0.37 -3.22
C PHE A 122 -2.50 0.82 -3.59
N LEU A 123 -2.13 0.75 -4.87
CA LEU A 123 -0.85 1.27 -5.37
C LEU A 123 -0.92 2.74 -5.80
N THR A 124 -2.13 3.29 -5.97
CA THR A 124 -2.32 4.65 -6.48
C THR A 124 -2.35 5.72 -5.38
N GLN A 125 -2.51 5.32 -4.12
CA GLN A 125 -2.54 6.25 -2.98
C GLN A 125 -1.22 6.17 -2.21
N PRO A 126 -0.36 7.20 -2.30
CA PRO A 126 0.91 7.19 -1.61
C PRO A 126 0.72 7.45 -0.10
N ASN A 127 1.22 6.56 0.75
CA ASN A 127 1.34 6.81 2.21
C ASN A 127 2.66 7.55 2.47
N THR A 128 2.64 8.87 2.32
CA THR A 128 3.85 9.70 2.26
C THR A 128 4.33 10.18 3.62
N THR A 129 3.43 10.36 4.58
CA THR A 129 3.79 10.82 5.92
C THR A 129 4.11 9.65 6.86
N PRO A 130 4.93 9.85 7.92
CA PRO A 130 5.16 8.83 8.93
C PRO A 130 3.87 8.32 9.60
N GLU A 131 2.91 9.22 9.82
CA GLU A 131 1.62 8.90 10.46
C GLU A 131 0.75 8.02 9.56
N GLU A 132 0.65 8.34 8.26
CA GLU A 132 -0.04 7.52 7.27
C GLU A 132 0.57 6.12 7.16
N ARG A 133 1.91 6.02 7.13
CA ARG A 133 2.61 4.73 7.11
C ARG A 133 2.32 3.93 8.37
N ALA A 134 2.35 4.54 9.55
CA ALA A 134 2.03 3.86 10.81
C ALA A 134 0.57 3.37 10.83
N LEU A 135 -0.38 4.14 10.29
CA LEU A 135 -1.77 3.72 10.14
C LEU A 135 -1.90 2.54 9.17
N HIS A 136 -1.23 2.62 8.02
CA HIS A 136 -1.20 1.53 7.03
C HIS A 136 -0.62 0.25 7.65
N GLU A 137 0.50 0.33 8.37
CA GLU A 137 1.08 -0.81 9.08
C GLU A 137 0.13 -1.42 10.12
N LYS A 138 -0.61 -0.58 10.86
CA LYS A 138 -1.65 -1.05 11.79
C LYS A 138 -2.76 -1.79 11.03
N LYS A 139 -3.24 -1.25 9.90
CA LYS A 139 -4.25 -1.90 9.04
C LYS A 139 -3.72 -3.24 8.50
N VAL A 140 -2.49 -3.31 8.00
CA VAL A 140 -1.82 -4.55 7.55
C VAL A 140 -1.74 -5.58 8.67
N LYS A 141 -1.23 -5.20 9.84
CA LYS A 141 -1.13 -6.09 11.02
C LYS A 141 -2.49 -6.65 11.43
N LYS A 142 -3.54 -5.84 11.37
CA LYS A 142 -4.92 -6.27 11.65
C LYS A 142 -5.39 -7.35 10.67
N CYS A 143 -5.20 -7.15 9.36
CA CYS A 143 -5.55 -8.15 8.35
C CYS A 143 -4.82 -9.49 8.59
N LEU A 144 -3.51 -9.43 8.87
CA LEU A 144 -2.69 -10.63 9.09
C LEU A 144 -3.03 -11.37 10.39
N ARG A 145 -3.47 -10.67 11.43
CA ARG A 145 -3.95 -11.29 12.67
C ARG A 145 -5.29 -12.01 12.49
N ASN A 146 -6.20 -11.40 11.72
CA ASN A 146 -7.55 -11.92 11.49
C ASN A 146 -7.61 -13.04 10.44
N LYS A 147 -6.49 -13.31 9.75
CA LYS A 147 -6.34 -14.46 8.83
C LYS A 147 -6.40 -15.82 9.55
N ARG A 148 -6.18 -15.84 10.87
CA ARG A 148 -6.08 -17.05 11.69
C ARG A 148 -7.43 -17.66 12.02
#